data_AF-A0A7D9EYZ4-F1
#
_entry.id   AF-A0A7D9EYZ4-F1
#
_cell.length_a   1.000
_cell.length_b   1.000
_cell.length_c   1.000
_cell.angle_alpha   90.00
_cell.angle_beta   90.00
_cell.angle_gamma   90.00
#
_symmetry.space_group_name_H-M   'P 1'
#
loop_
_entity.id
_entity.type
_entity.pdbx_description
1 polymer ?
#
loop_
_entity_poly.entity_id
_entity_poly.type
_entity_poly.pdbx_seq_one_letter_code
_entity_poly.pdbx_strand_id
1 'polypeptide(L)'
;LPKPMMKNSDLARLINSEEIQKVVRPTKPAPKRAQLKKNPLKNLGVMLKLNPHAKSTKRAAILAQERSKAARKDVVEKKRKQ
;
A
#
# COMPACT_ATOMS: atom_id res chain seq x y z
N LEU A 1 -63.08 -6.53 -7.35
CA LEU A 1 -61.74 -7.11 -7.63
C LEU A 1 -60.67 -6.26 -6.93
N PRO A 2 -59.54 -6.84 -6.48
CA PRO A 2 -58.46 -6.06 -5.87
C PRO A 2 -57.75 -5.20 -6.92
N LYS A 3 -57.32 -4.00 -6.52
CA LYS A 3 -56.54 -3.10 -7.37
C LYS A 3 -55.06 -3.49 -7.32
N PRO A 4 -54.35 -3.51 -8.46
CA PRO A 4 -52.92 -3.75 -8.46
C PRO A 4 -52.17 -2.57 -7.81
N MET A 5 -51.13 -2.86 -7.03
CA MET A 5 -50.31 -1.83 -6.36
C MET A 5 -49.41 -1.05 -7.35
N MET A 6 -49.08 -1.66 -8.49
CA MET A 6 -48.27 -1.05 -9.53
C MET A 6 -49.00 -1.13 -10.87
N LYS A 7 -48.94 -0.04 -11.64
CA LYS A 7 -49.53 0.02 -12.97
C LYS A 7 -48.71 -0.77 -14.00
N ASN A 8 -47.38 -0.70 -13.89
CA ASN A 8 -46.45 -1.46 -14.71
C ASN A 8 -45.67 -2.41 -13.80
N SER A 9 -45.71 -3.72 -14.09
CA SER A 9 -44.97 -4.74 -13.34
C SER A 9 -43.53 -4.95 -13.84
N ASP A 10 -43.20 -4.47 -15.05
CA ASP A 10 -41.86 -4.59 -15.62
C ASP A 10 -40.90 -3.55 -15.03
N LEU A 11 -40.23 -3.96 -13.95
CA LEU A 11 -39.22 -3.16 -13.27
C LEU A 11 -37.94 -2.99 -14.09
N ALA A 12 -37.59 -3.96 -14.94
CA ALA A 12 -36.36 -3.89 -15.74
C ALA A 12 -36.45 -2.75 -16.75
N ARG A 13 -37.61 -2.59 -17.40
CA ARG A 13 -37.87 -1.47 -18.31
C ARG A 13 -37.84 -0.12 -17.59
N LEU A 14 -38.43 -0.03 -16.40
CA LEU A 14 -38.40 1.21 -15.60
C LEU A 14 -36.97 1.57 -15.20
N ILE A 15 -36.21 0.64 -14.62
CA ILE A 15 -34.84 0.88 -14.18
C ILE A 15 -33.93 1.31 -15.34
N ASN A 16 -34.08 0.70 -16.50
CA ASN A 16 -33.25 0.99 -17.68
C ASN A 16 -33.76 2.17 -18.53
N SER A 17 -34.81 2.86 -18.10
CA SER A 17 -35.35 4.04 -18.80
C SER A 17 -34.39 5.23 -18.75
N GLU A 18 -34.42 6.07 -19.78
CA GLU A 18 -33.53 7.22 -19.91
C GLU A 18 -33.73 8.23 -18.79
N GLU A 19 -34.97 8.41 -18.34
CA GLU A 19 -35.34 9.33 -17.27
C GLU A 19 -34.66 8.95 -15.95
N ILE A 20 -34.58 7.65 -15.66
CA ILE A 20 -33.92 7.14 -14.45
C ILE A 20 -32.40 7.13 -14.62
N GLN A 21 -31.90 6.57 -15.73
CA GLN A 21 -30.45 6.44 -15.94
C GLN A 21 -29.73 7.79 -16.07
N LYS A 22 -30.42 8.87 -16.50
CA LYS A 22 -29.86 10.23 -16.56
C LYS A 22 -29.55 10.83 -15.18
N VAL A 23 -30.30 10.43 -14.15
CA VAL A 23 -30.19 11.00 -12.79
C VAL A 23 -29.37 10.09 -11.86
N VAL A 24 -29.34 8.79 -12.15
CA VAL A 24 -28.63 7.80 -11.33
C VAL A 24 -27.11 7.97 -11.43
N ARG A 25 -26.43 7.85 -10.29
CA ARG A 25 -24.97 7.81 -10.23
C ARG A 25 -24.47 6.46 -10.75
N PRO A 26 -23.35 6.43 -11.51
CA PRO A 26 -22.80 5.18 -12.01
C PRO A 26 -22.40 4.25 -10.85
N THR A 27 -22.44 2.95 -11.15
CA THR A 27 -22.08 1.90 -10.19
C THR A 27 -20.64 2.09 -9.72
N LYS A 28 -20.42 2.03 -8.40
CA LYS A 28 -19.08 2.07 -7.82
C LYS A 28 -18.35 0.75 -8.12
N PRO A 29 -17.03 0.78 -8.36
CA PRO A 29 -16.27 -0.45 -8.52
C PRO A 29 -16.36 -1.31 -7.26
N ALA A 30 -16.21 -2.62 -7.44
CA ALA A 30 -16.21 -3.57 -6.34
C ALA A 30 -15.20 -3.15 -5.25
N PRO A 31 -15.54 -3.32 -3.95
CA PRO A 31 -14.65 -2.92 -2.87
C PRO A 31 -13.33 -3.68 -2.97
N LYS A 32 -12.22 -2.95 -2.89
CA LYS A 32 -10.88 -3.56 -2.84
C LYS A 32 -10.69 -4.22 -1.48
N ARG A 33 -9.99 -5.36 -1.46
CA ARG A 33 -9.59 -6.01 -0.20
C ARG A 33 -8.76 -5.05 0.66
N ALA A 34 -8.99 -5.08 1.96
CA ALA A 34 -8.24 -4.27 2.92
C ALA A 34 -6.74 -4.64 2.88
N GLN A 35 -5.87 -3.63 2.96
CA GLN A 35 -4.43 -3.85 3.03
C GLN A 35 -4.02 -4.25 4.44
N LEU A 36 -3.23 -5.32 4.58
CA LEU A 36 -2.64 -5.72 5.85
C LEU A 36 -1.54 -4.75 6.26
N LYS A 37 -1.60 -4.25 7.50
CA LYS A 37 -0.57 -3.37 8.08
C LYS A 37 0.67 -4.20 8.46
N LYS A 38 1.70 -4.16 7.63
CA LYS A 38 3.00 -4.80 7.91
C LYS A 38 3.86 -3.89 8.79
N ASN A 39 4.65 -4.47 9.69
CA ASN A 39 5.57 -3.73 10.56
C ASN A 39 6.76 -3.15 9.76
N PRO A 40 6.97 -1.82 9.69
CA PRO A 40 8.06 -1.20 8.94
C PRO A 40 9.46 -1.55 9.46
N LEU A 41 9.62 -1.76 10.77
CA LEU A 41 10.91 -2.12 11.37
C LEU A 41 11.38 -3.52 10.91
N LYS A 42 10.43 -4.39 10.58
CA LYS A 42 10.69 -5.74 10.06
C LYS A 42 10.61 -5.81 8.53
N ASN A 43 9.86 -4.91 7.88
CA ASN A 43 9.63 -4.90 6.43
C ASN A 43 10.17 -3.63 5.77
N LEU A 44 11.30 -3.76 5.07
CA LEU A 44 11.96 -2.65 4.40
C LEU A 44 11.06 -1.98 3.34
N GLY A 45 10.29 -2.74 2.56
CA GLY A 45 9.42 -2.17 1.52
C GLY A 45 8.38 -1.21 2.09
N VAL A 46 7.79 -1.55 3.24
CA VAL A 46 6.86 -0.66 3.94
C VAL A 46 7.57 0.53 4.55
N MET A 47 8.75 0.33 5.14
CA MET A 47 9.56 1.45 5.67
C MET A 47 9.96 2.44 4.58
N LEU A 48 10.33 1.97 3.38
CA LEU A 48 10.65 2.83 2.25
C LEU A 48 9.43 3.55 1.69
N LYS A 49 8.27 2.90 1.65
CA LYS A 49 7.01 3.52 1.25
C LYS A 49 6.60 4.65 2.19
N LEU A 50 6.84 4.49 3.50
CA LEU A 50 6.51 5.48 4.52
C LEU A 50 7.58 6.58 4.65
N ASN A 51 8.86 6.21 4.52
CA ASN A 51 9.99 7.12 4.66
C ASN A 51 11.04 6.87 3.56
N PRO A 52 11.06 7.69 2.50
CA PRO A 52 12.05 7.57 1.42
C PRO A 52 13.50 7.77 1.89
N HIS A 53 13.74 8.64 2.88
CA HIS A 53 15.07 8.88 3.45
C HIS A 53 15.65 7.66 4.18
N ALA A 54 14.80 6.71 4.59
CA ALA A 54 15.27 5.44 5.16
C ALA A 54 16.21 4.67 4.22
N LYS A 55 16.11 4.89 2.89
CA LYS A 55 17.02 4.29 1.91
C LYS A 55 18.44 4.83 2.05
N SER A 56 18.60 6.15 2.09
CA SER A 56 19.91 6.81 2.14
C SER A 56 20.58 6.61 3.48
N THR A 57 19.84 6.75 4.58
CA THR A 57 20.37 6.57 5.95
C THR A 57 20.85 5.14 6.17
N LYS A 58 20.08 4.14 5.73
CA LYS A 58 20.48 2.73 5.84
C LYS A 58 21.73 2.43 5.02
N ARG A 59 21.84 2.99 3.81
CA ARG A 59 23.04 2.84 2.98
C ARG A 59 24.27 3.49 3.61
N ALA A 60 24.12 4.71 4.14
CA ALA A 60 25.21 5.42 4.81
C ALA A 60 25.70 4.65 6.06
N ALA A 61 24.78 4.07 6.84
CA ALA A 61 25.11 3.27 8.01
C ALA A 61 25.93 2.01 7.66
N ILE A 62 25.57 1.32 6.57
CA ILE A 62 26.31 0.14 6.09
C ILE A 62 27.75 0.53 5.70
N LEU A 63 27.91 1.58 4.90
CA LEU A 63 29.23 2.06 4.47
C LEU A 63 30.11 2.49 5.66
N ALA A 64 29.52 3.19 6.64
CA ALA A 64 30.23 3.58 7.86
C ALA A 64 30.67 2.35 8.68
N GLN A 65 29.82 1.33 8.76
CA GLN A 65 30.13 0.09 9.45
C GLN A 65 31.26 -0.69 8.76
N GLU A 66 31.27 -0.76 7.43
CA GLU A 66 32.33 -1.39 6.64
C GLU A 66 33.68 -0.70 6.85
N ARG A 67 33.72 0.64 6.77
CA ARG A 67 34.91 1.44 7.05
C ARG A 67 35.43 1.21 8.47
N SER A 68 34.54 1.22 9.46
CA SER A 68 34.90 0.98 10.86
C SER A 68 35.44 -0.42 11.09
N LYS A 69 34.90 -1.44 10.41
CA LYS A 69 35.41 -2.81 10.48
C LYS A 69 36.80 -2.93 9.87
N ALA A 70 37.05 -2.31 8.72
CA ALA A 70 38.38 -2.29 8.09
C ALA A 70 39.42 -1.63 9.00
N ALA A 71 39.15 -0.42 9.49
CA ALA A 71 40.06 0.28 10.42
C ALA A 71 40.35 -0.53 11.69
N ARG A 72 39.35 -1.21 12.25
CA ARG A 72 39.54 -2.11 13.40
C ARG A 72 40.43 -3.30 13.07
N LYS A 73 40.29 -3.90 11.88
CA LYS A 73 41.16 -5.00 11.44
C LYS A 73 42.62 -4.54 11.36
N ASP A 74 42.89 -3.40 10.73
CA ASP A 74 44.25 -2.86 10.59
C ASP A 74 44.91 -2.60 11.95
N VAL A 75 44.14 -2.04 12.90
CA VAL A 75 44.61 -1.81 14.26
C VAL A 75 44.93 -3.12 14.98
N VAL A 76 44.07 -4.14 14.84
CA VAL A 76 44.29 -5.47 15.45
C VAL A 76 45.50 -6.17 14.82
N GLU A 77 45.69 -6.08 13.50
CA GLU A 77 46.83 -6.69 12.83
C GLU A 77 48.16 -6.03 13.21
N LYS A 78 48.20 -4.70 13.33
CA LYS A 78 49.38 -3.98 13.84
C LYS A 78 49.74 -4.42 15.26
N LYS A 79 48.74 -4.56 16.14
CA LYS A 79 48.94 -5.05 17.52
C LYS A 79 49.39 -6.50 17.59
N ARG A 80 49.04 -7.36 16.61
CA ARG A 80 49.48 -8.75 16.56
C ARG A 80 50.90 -8.92 16.01
N LYS A 81 51.41 -7.93 15.28
CA LYS A 81 52.76 -7.92 14.70
C LYS A 81 53.81 -7.26 15.60
N GLN A 82 53.38 -6.44 16.56
CA GLN A 82 54.19 -6.00 17.70
C GLN A 82 54.24 -7.10 18.76
#